data_AF-A0A1S3CIN4-F1
#
_entry.id   AF-A0A1S3CIN4-F1
#
_cell.length_a   1.000
_cell.length_b   1.000
_cell.length_c   1.000
_cell.angle_alpha   90.00
_cell.angle_beta   90.00
_cell.angle_gamma   90.00
#
_symmetry.space_group_name_H-M   'P 1'
#
loop_
_entity.id
_entity.type
_entity.pdbx_description
1 polymer ?
#
loop_
_entity_poly.entity_id
_entity_poly.type
_entity_poly.pdbx_seq_one_letter_code
_entity_poly.pdbx_strand_id
1 'polypeptide(L)'
;MTDNGRKFSNSMMEKLYEKFKFKQYKSSMYNEVADGLAETFNKTLCNLLKKIISKLKRDWQERIGESLWASRTTHHTLTGVTPYSLVYGVEAVLFLKREISSTRMAVQEGLTTEDNVKLRLQELEALDEKRLEA
;
A
#
# COMPACT_ATOMS: atom_id res chain seq x y z
N MET A 1 -17.14 8.87 8.41
CA MET A 1 -18.42 8.17 8.26
C MET A 1 -18.29 6.84 8.99
N THR A 2 -19.27 6.44 9.80
CA THR A 2 -19.20 5.22 10.62
C THR A 2 -20.52 4.49 10.61
N ASP A 3 -20.50 3.19 10.83
CA ASP A 3 -21.72 2.42 11.04
C ASP A 3 -22.50 2.90 12.29
N ASN A 4 -23.76 2.48 12.39
CA ASN A 4 -24.59 2.73 13.58
C ASN A 4 -24.24 1.79 14.76
N GLY A 5 -23.05 1.21 14.78
CA GLY A 5 -22.59 0.37 15.87
C GLY A 5 -22.59 1.14 17.19
N ARG A 6 -23.09 0.49 18.26
CA ARG A 6 -23.10 1.07 19.63
C ARG A 6 -21.72 1.54 20.11
N LYS A 7 -20.64 1.04 19.51
CA LYS A 7 -19.26 1.47 19.80
C LYS A 7 -18.95 2.88 19.29
N PHE A 8 -19.59 3.32 18.21
CA PHE A 8 -19.43 4.66 17.61
C PHE A 8 -20.59 5.62 17.92
N SER A 9 -21.65 5.11 18.55
CA SER A 9 -22.82 5.89 18.99
C SER A 9 -23.00 5.79 20.51
N ASN A 10 -22.06 6.38 21.25
CA ASN A 10 -22.14 6.52 22.71
C ASN A 10 -21.77 7.94 23.16
N SER A 11 -22.14 8.29 24.38
CA SER A 11 -21.93 9.63 24.94
C SER A 11 -20.46 10.03 25.09
N MET A 12 -19.55 9.06 25.22
CA MET A 12 -18.11 9.33 25.23
C MET A 12 -17.61 9.76 23.85
N MET A 13 -18.10 9.11 22.79
CA MET A 13 -17.77 9.47 21.42
C MET A 13 -18.35 10.83 21.03
N GLU A 14 -19.57 11.15 21.47
CA GLU A 14 -20.16 12.48 21.24
C GLU A 14 -19.29 13.59 21.84
N LYS A 15 -18.85 13.44 23.09
CA LYS A 15 -17.90 14.37 23.72
C LYS A 15 -16.57 14.48 22.97
N LEU A 16 -16.10 13.38 22.39
CA LEU A 16 -14.87 13.36 21.59
C LEU A 16 -15.05 14.12 20.27
N TYR A 17 -16.18 13.93 19.58
CA TYR A 17 -16.49 14.65 18.35
C TYR A 17 -16.64 16.15 18.59
N GLU A 18 -17.29 16.55 19.68
CA GLU A 18 -17.39 17.96 20.08
C GLU A 18 -16.02 18.57 20.37
N LYS A 19 -15.19 17.86 21.15
CA LYS A 19 -13.85 18.33 21.52
C LYS A 19 -12.95 18.58 20.31
N PHE A 20 -12.96 17.66 19.35
CA PHE A 20 -12.13 17.77 18.14
C PHE A 20 -12.86 18.44 16.97
N LYS A 21 -14.09 18.91 17.17
CA LYS A 21 -14.94 19.54 16.15
C LYS A 21 -15.14 18.66 14.90
N PHE A 22 -15.16 17.34 15.08
CA PHE A 22 -15.44 16.41 14.00
C PHE A 22 -16.95 16.35 13.75
N LYS A 23 -17.35 16.51 12.49
CA LYS A 23 -18.73 16.22 12.09
C LYS A 23 -18.88 14.72 11.84
N GLN A 24 -19.59 14.03 12.74
CA GLN A 24 -19.89 12.62 12.54
C GLN A 24 -20.97 12.47 11.48
N TYR A 25 -20.71 11.61 10.50
CA TYR A 25 -21.71 11.13 9.54
C TYR A 25 -21.95 9.65 9.83
N LYS A 26 -23.14 9.31 10.31
CA LYS A 26 -23.53 7.91 10.53
C LYS A 26 -24.08 7.35 9.23
N SER A 27 -23.67 6.13 8.85
CA SER A 27 -24.33 5.43 7.75
C SER A 27 -25.79 5.18 8.15
N SER A 28 -26.73 5.37 7.22
CA SER A 28 -28.07 4.86 7.43
C SER A 28 -28.06 3.35 7.21
N MET A 29 -29.08 2.64 7.67
CA MET A 29 -29.23 1.20 7.43
C MET A 29 -29.16 0.81 5.94
N TYR A 30 -29.32 1.79 5.04
CA TYR A 30 -29.28 1.65 3.58
C TYR A 30 -28.02 2.22 2.93
N ASN A 31 -27.07 2.76 3.69
CA ASN A 31 -25.82 3.31 3.13
C ASN A 31 -24.70 2.26 3.12
N GLU A 32 -25.01 1.13 2.47
CA GLU A 32 -24.15 -0.05 2.35
C GLU A 32 -22.85 0.25 1.60
N VAL A 33 -22.82 1.27 0.75
CA VAL A 33 -21.67 1.58 -0.11
C VAL A 33 -20.48 2.08 0.70
N ALA A 34 -20.70 3.03 1.62
CA ALA A 34 -19.61 3.61 2.41
C ALA A 34 -19.03 2.60 3.41
N ASP A 35 -19.91 1.85 4.08
CA ASP A 35 -19.49 0.78 4.99
C ASP A 35 -18.89 -0.40 4.20
N GLY A 36 -19.38 -0.67 2.99
CA GLY A 36 -18.89 -1.73 2.10
C GLY A 36 -17.47 -1.51 1.58
N LEU A 37 -17.06 -0.27 1.35
CA LEU A 37 -15.66 0.05 1.01
C LEU A 37 -14.72 -0.25 2.18
N ALA A 38 -15.10 0.18 3.38
CA ALA A 38 -14.35 -0.12 4.60
C ALA A 38 -14.32 -1.63 4.88
N GLU A 39 -15.44 -2.33 4.67
CA GLU A 39 -15.54 -3.78 4.86
C GLU A 39 -14.67 -4.55 3.84
N THR A 40 -14.67 -4.14 2.57
CA THR A 40 -13.84 -4.75 1.52
C THR A 40 -12.36 -4.56 1.80
N PHE A 41 -11.98 -3.35 2.24
CA PHE A 41 -10.61 -3.08 2.69
C PHE A 41 -10.23 -3.95 3.89
N ASN A 42 -11.08 -3.99 4.92
CA ASN A 42 -10.84 -4.79 6.12
C ASN A 42 -10.73 -6.29 5.79
N LYS A 43 -11.56 -6.81 4.88
CA LYS A 43 -11.47 -8.20 4.38
C LYS A 43 -10.11 -8.48 3.73
N THR A 44 -9.66 -7.56 2.86
CA THR A 44 -8.36 -7.68 2.19
C THR A 44 -7.21 -7.68 3.19
N LEU A 45 -7.23 -6.75 4.15
CA LEU A 45 -6.22 -6.66 5.20
C LEU A 45 -6.21 -7.92 6.07
N CYS A 46 -7.38 -8.43 6.47
CA CYS A 46 -7.50 -9.67 7.23
C CYS A 46 -6.95 -10.87 6.45
N ASN A 47 -7.18 -10.94 5.14
CA ASN A 47 -6.68 -12.02 4.29
C ASN A 47 -5.15 -11.95 4.16
N LEU A 48 -4.57 -10.76 4.07
CA LEU A 48 -3.13 -10.57 4.04
C LEU A 48 -2.49 -10.95 5.39
N LEU A 49 -3.07 -10.48 6.49
CA LEU A 49 -2.67 -10.84 7.85
C LEU A 49 -2.68 -12.36 8.05
N LYS A 50 -3.76 -13.04 7.64
CA LYS A 50 -3.86 -14.51 7.74
C LYS A 50 -2.73 -15.25 7.02
N LYS A 51 -2.15 -14.68 5.97
CA LYS A 51 -1.04 -15.29 5.22
C LYS A 51 0.31 -15.15 5.93
N ILE A 52 0.49 -14.10 6.73
CA ILE A 52 1.79 -13.73 7.32
C ILE A 52 1.87 -14.15 8.79
N ILE A 53 0.74 -14.20 9.49
CA ILE A 53 0.64 -14.59 10.89
C ILE A 53 1.06 -16.06 11.10
N SER A 54 1.84 -16.31 12.15
CA SER A 54 2.25 -17.65 12.57
C SER A 54 1.06 -18.56 12.92
N LYS A 55 1.28 -19.89 12.93
CA LYS A 55 0.24 -20.88 13.30
C LYS A 55 -0.42 -20.59 14.64
N LEU A 56 0.29 -19.94 15.58
CA LEU A 56 -0.20 -19.62 16.92
C LEU A 56 -0.98 -18.30 16.99
N LYS A 57 -1.02 -17.51 15.91
CA LYS A 57 -1.75 -16.24 15.80
C LYS A 57 -1.42 -15.18 16.86
N ARG A 58 -0.27 -15.28 17.53
CA ARG A 58 0.14 -14.35 18.60
C ARG A 58 0.90 -13.13 18.09
N ASP A 59 1.48 -13.23 16.91
CA ASP A 59 2.33 -12.21 16.27
C ASP A 59 1.54 -11.21 15.40
N TRP A 60 0.20 -11.26 15.41
CA TRP A 60 -0.60 -10.39 14.54
C TRP A 60 -0.38 -8.89 14.78
N GLN A 61 -0.09 -8.51 16.03
CA GLN A 61 0.17 -7.11 16.42
C GLN A 61 1.48 -6.59 15.82
N GLU A 62 2.47 -7.46 15.65
CA GLU A 62 3.76 -7.13 15.04
C GLU A 62 3.64 -7.12 13.50
N ARG A 63 2.88 -8.08 12.95
CA ARG A 63 2.70 -8.27 11.49
C ARG A 63 1.69 -7.32 10.84
N ILE A 64 0.88 -6.60 11.61
CA ILE A 64 -0.12 -5.67 11.05
C ILE A 64 0.53 -4.48 10.35
N GLY A 65 1.68 -4.01 10.84
CA GLY A 65 2.45 -2.96 10.17
C GLY A 65 2.92 -3.38 8.78
N GLU A 66 3.49 -4.58 8.68
CA GLU A 66 3.96 -5.17 7.42
C GLU A 66 2.80 -5.38 6.44
N SER A 67 1.66 -5.89 6.94
CA SER A 67 0.46 -6.10 6.12
C SER A 67 -0.12 -4.78 5.59
N LEU A 68 -0.19 -3.75 6.43
CA LEU A 68 -0.62 -2.42 6.00
C LEU A 68 0.34 -1.81 4.97
N TRP A 69 1.65 -1.99 5.16
CA TRP A 69 2.65 -1.51 4.22
C TRP A 69 2.51 -2.17 2.85
N ALA A 70 2.40 -3.50 2.81
CA ALA A 70 2.17 -4.24 1.59
C ALA A 70 0.87 -3.82 0.90
N SER A 71 -0.22 -3.64 1.65
CA SER A 71 -1.49 -3.15 1.10
C SER A 71 -1.38 -1.75 0.47
N ARG A 72 -0.51 -0.87 0.99
CA ARG A 72 -0.34 0.49 0.47
C ARG A 72 0.59 0.58 -0.74
N THR A 73 1.56 -0.33 -0.84
CA THR A 73 2.63 -0.31 -1.86
C THR A 73 2.43 -1.33 -2.99
N THR A 74 1.40 -2.17 -2.89
CA THR A 74 1.02 -3.09 -3.97
C THR A 74 0.04 -2.42 -4.92
N HIS A 75 0.20 -2.69 -6.22
CA HIS A 75 -0.70 -2.16 -7.24
C HIS A 75 -2.08 -2.77 -7.07
N HIS A 76 -3.11 -1.91 -7.05
CA HIS A 76 -4.48 -2.38 -7.07
C HIS A 76 -4.86 -2.74 -8.51
N THR A 77 -5.27 -3.98 -8.76
CA THR A 77 -5.59 -4.48 -10.11
C THR A 77 -6.65 -3.63 -10.82
N LEU A 78 -7.60 -3.06 -10.08
CA LEU A 78 -8.68 -2.24 -10.63
C LEU A 78 -8.22 -0.84 -11.06
N THR A 79 -7.32 -0.22 -10.31
CA THR A 79 -6.90 1.17 -10.53
C THR A 79 -5.55 1.26 -11.25
N GLY A 80 -4.80 0.16 -11.34
CA GLY A 80 -3.46 0.11 -11.92
C GLY A 80 -2.41 0.89 -11.14
N VAL A 81 -2.78 1.50 -10.00
CA VAL A 81 -1.92 2.36 -9.19
C VAL A 81 -1.91 1.90 -7.73
N THR A 82 -0.90 2.30 -6.97
CA THR A 82 -0.81 1.97 -5.55
C THR A 82 -1.61 2.97 -4.69
N PRO A 83 -2.23 2.52 -3.59
CA PRO A 83 -2.87 3.44 -2.66
C PRO A 83 -1.93 4.52 -2.11
N TYR A 84 -0.64 4.22 -1.97
CA TYR A 84 0.37 5.19 -1.55
C TYR A 84 0.51 6.34 -2.57
N SER A 85 0.60 6.04 -3.86
CA SER A 85 0.73 7.08 -4.89
C SER A 85 -0.53 7.92 -5.03
N LEU A 86 -1.71 7.37 -4.76
CA LEU A 86 -2.96 8.15 -4.70
C LEU A 86 -2.96 9.19 -3.56
N VAL A 87 -2.32 8.89 -2.42
CA VAL A 87 -2.30 9.79 -1.26
C VAL A 87 -1.19 10.83 -1.38
N TYR A 88 -0.01 10.43 -1.84
CA TYR A 88 1.20 11.27 -1.82
C TYR A 88 1.60 11.80 -3.21
N GLY A 89 0.93 11.37 -4.27
CA GLY A 89 1.26 11.73 -5.66
C GLY A 89 2.52 11.06 -6.22
N VAL A 90 3.20 10.22 -5.42
CA VAL A 90 4.45 9.55 -5.79
C VAL A 90 4.45 8.09 -5.34
N GLU A 91 5.12 7.23 -6.11
CA GLU A 91 5.23 5.81 -5.79
C GLU A 91 6.16 5.57 -4.60
N ALA A 92 5.80 4.61 -3.73
CA ALA A 92 6.63 4.29 -2.57
C ALA A 92 7.95 3.66 -3.03
N VAL A 93 9.08 4.27 -2.65
CA VAL A 93 10.39 3.67 -2.90
C VAL A 93 10.64 2.57 -1.86
N LEU A 94 10.50 1.31 -2.27
CA LEU A 94 10.83 0.17 -1.43
C LEU A 94 12.33 0.15 -1.11
N PHE A 95 12.69 -0.15 0.14
CA PHE A 95 14.09 -0.25 0.58
C PHE A 95 14.90 -1.22 -0.28
N LEU A 96 14.34 -2.37 -0.66
CA LEU A 96 14.99 -3.32 -1.58
C LEU A 96 15.29 -2.69 -2.95
N LYS A 97 14.37 -1.87 -3.49
CA LYS A 97 14.58 -1.17 -4.76
C LYS A 97 15.65 -0.08 -4.63
N ARG A 98 15.71 0.61 -3.49
CA ARG A 98 16.77 1.55 -3.16
C ARG A 98 18.12 0.85 -3.05
N GLU A 99 18.18 -0.30 -2.39
CA GLU A 99 19.41 -1.07 -2.18
C GLU A 99 19.90 -1.73 -3.48
N ILE A 100 19.00 -2.26 -4.31
CA ILE A 100 19.34 -2.71 -5.67
C ILE A 100 19.80 -1.52 -6.52
N SER A 101 19.13 -0.36 -6.43
CA SER A 101 19.54 0.85 -7.15
C SER A 101 20.90 1.35 -6.70
N SER A 102 21.17 1.39 -5.39
CA SER A 102 22.47 1.80 -4.85
C SER A 102 23.54 0.79 -5.21
N THR A 103 23.23 -0.51 -5.22
CA THR A 103 24.15 -1.57 -5.65
C THR A 103 24.44 -1.44 -7.14
N ARG A 104 23.42 -1.22 -7.98
CA ARG A 104 23.60 -0.95 -9.42
C ARG A 104 24.45 0.30 -9.64
N MET A 105 24.20 1.38 -8.89
CA MET A 105 24.99 2.61 -8.97
C MET A 105 26.44 2.39 -8.52
N ALA A 106 26.68 1.65 -7.45
CA ALA A 106 28.03 1.32 -6.96
C ALA A 106 28.79 0.40 -7.92
N VAL A 107 28.11 -0.59 -8.53
CA VAL A 107 28.68 -1.41 -9.61
C VAL A 107 29.02 -0.52 -10.81
N GLN A 108 28.17 0.47 -11.11
CA GLN A 108 28.36 1.37 -12.23
C GLN A 108 29.52 2.36 -12.02
N GLU A 109 29.76 2.81 -10.80
CA GLU A 109 30.92 3.64 -10.42
C GLU A 109 32.25 2.90 -10.56
N GLY A 110 32.24 1.56 -10.46
CA GLY A 110 33.40 0.71 -10.73
C GLY A 110 33.63 0.34 -12.20
N LEU A 111 32.69 0.67 -13.09
CA LEU A 111 32.78 0.41 -14.54
C LEU A 111 33.41 1.60 -15.27
N THR A 112 34.21 1.32 -16.29
CA THR A 112 34.67 2.37 -17.22
C THR A 112 33.47 2.97 -17.96
N THR A 113 33.61 4.21 -18.44
CA THR A 113 32.52 4.92 -19.12
C THR A 113 32.03 4.18 -20.38
N GLU A 114 32.92 3.47 -21.07
CA GLU A 114 32.59 2.69 -22.27
C GLU A 114 31.78 1.43 -21.94
N ASP A 115 32.15 0.70 -20.88
CA ASP A 115 31.42 -0.49 -20.43
C ASP A 115 30.02 -0.12 -19.91
N ASN A 116 29.89 1.03 -19.25
CA ASN A 116 28.61 1.60 -18.80
C ASN A 116 27.66 1.86 -19.98
N VAL A 117 28.17 2.54 -21.01
CA VAL A 117 27.39 2.86 -22.22
C VAL A 117 26.93 1.58 -22.92
N LYS A 118 27.80 0.59 -23.03
CA LYS A 118 27.48 -0.70 -23.65
C LYS A 118 26.42 -1.48 -22.87
N LEU A 119 26.51 -1.51 -21.54
CA LEU A 119 25.54 -2.18 -20.68
C LEU A 119 24.16 -1.51 -20.77
N ARG A 120 24.11 -0.18 -20.77
CA ARG A 120 22.85 0.58 -20.94
C ARG A 120 22.21 0.35 -22.29
N LEU A 121 23.01 0.22 -23.36
CA LEU A 121 22.52 -0.08 -24.70
C LEU A 121 21.82 -1.45 -24.74
N GLN A 122 22.46 -2.48 -24.15
CA GLN A 122 21.85 -3.82 -24.05
C GLN A 122 20.57 -3.84 -23.21
N GLU A 123 20.53 -3.10 -22.08
CA GLU A 123 19.31 -2.99 -21.29
C GLU A 123 18.18 -2.31 -22.07
N LEU A 124 18.49 -1.32 -22.91
CA LEU A 124 17.52 -0.61 -23.75
C LEU A 124 16.96 -1.52 -24.85
N GLU A 125 17.84 -2.27 -25.53
CA GLU A 125 17.45 -3.25 -26.55
C GLU A 125 16.52 -4.32 -25.98
N ALA A 126 16.85 -4.87 -24.79
CA ALA A 126 16.00 -5.85 -24.11
C ALA A 126 14.64 -5.28 -23.65
N LEU A 127 14.57 -3.96 -23.41
CA LEU A 127 13.33 -3.27 -23.02
C LEU A 127 12.43 -3.00 -24.23
N ASP A 128 13.02 -2.67 -25.38
CA ASP A 128 12.30 -2.50 -26.64
C ASP A 128 11.83 -3.85 -27.21
N GLU A 129 12.59 -4.93 -27.03
CA GLU A 129 12.18 -6.28 -27.40
C GLU A 129 10.92 -6.72 -26.62
N LYS A 130 10.90 -6.48 -25.29
CA LYS A 130 9.71 -6.72 -24.45
C LYS A 130 8.51 -5.85 -24.80
N ARG A 131 8.72 -4.68 -25.41
CA ARG A 131 7.63 -3.80 -25.88
C ARG A 131 7.10 -4.24 -27.24
N LEU A 132 7.91 -4.89 -28.06
CA LEU A 132 7.48 -5.47 -29.33
C LEU A 132 6.65 -6.75 -29.16
N GLU A 133 6.86 -7.46 -28.05
CA GLU A 133 6.14 -8.69 -27.69
C GLU A 133 4.79 -8.44 -26.96
N ALA A 134 4.46 -7.20 -26.62
CA ALA A 134 3.23 -6.80 -25.91
C ALA A 134 2.19 -6.19 -26.85
#